data_AF-A0A8X6VP35-F1
#
_entry.id   AF-A0A8X6VP35-F1
#
_cell.length_a   1.000
_cell.length_b   1.000
_cell.length_c   1.000
_cell.angle_alpha   90.00
_cell.angle_beta   90.00
_cell.angle_gamma   90.00
#
_symmetry.space_group_name_H-M   'P 1'
#
loop_
_entity.id
_entity.type
_entity.pdbx_description
1 polymer ?
#
loop_
_entity_poly.entity_id
_entity_poly.type
_entity_poly.pdbx_seq_one_letter_code
_entity_poly.pdbx_strand_id
1 'polypeptide(L)'
;MGPLNAGGYDGPTWSIASTSVRIAGTLNNQCYISEVLEPVVLPYLQGLATAIFQQDNARPHVARVVQRFFVSSITRLNCFPGRLALRIFRR
;
A
#
# COMPACT_ATOMS: atom_id res chain seq x y z
N MET A 1 10.70 -11.17 -33.08
CA MET A 1 9.82 -11.18 -31.90
C MET A 1 9.64 -9.73 -31.41
N GLY A 2 8.57 -9.05 -31.83
CA GLY A 2 8.14 -7.78 -31.25
C GLY A 2 7.00 -8.04 -30.25
N PRO A 3 6.79 -7.19 -29.24
CA PRO A 3 5.71 -7.39 -28.28
C PRO A 3 4.36 -7.23 -28.98
N LEU A 4 3.39 -8.04 -28.55
CA LEU A 4 2.02 -8.02 -29.03
C LEU A 4 1.36 -6.70 -28.60
N ASN A 5 1.09 -5.83 -29.57
CA ASN A 5 0.32 -4.62 -29.39
C ASN A 5 -1.16 -5.02 -29.27
N ALA A 6 -1.63 -5.22 -28.03
CA ALA A 6 -3.05 -5.40 -27.75
C ALA A 6 -3.71 -4.02 -27.71
N GLY A 7 -4.45 -3.71 -28.76
CA GLY A 7 -5.15 -2.43 -28.89
C GLY A 7 -6.22 -2.21 -27.83
N GLY A 8 -6.46 -0.92 -27.55
CA GLY A 8 -7.82 -0.39 -27.38
C GLY A 8 -8.58 -0.74 -26.11
N TYR A 9 -7.93 -0.88 -24.97
CA TYR A 9 -8.60 -0.91 -23.67
C TYR A 9 -8.06 0.22 -22.79
N ASP A 10 -8.88 1.27 -22.57
CA ASP A 10 -8.65 2.30 -21.56
C ASP A 10 -8.92 1.77 -20.13
N GLY A 11 -8.59 0.50 -19.89
CA GLY A 11 -8.64 -0.13 -18.57
C GLY A 11 -7.33 0.08 -17.83
N PRO A 12 -7.30 -0.08 -16.50
CA PRO A 12 -6.06 0.03 -15.74
C PRO A 12 -5.04 -0.96 -16.28
N THR A 13 -3.97 -0.46 -16.91
CA THR A 13 -2.85 -1.26 -17.39
C THR A 13 -2.22 -1.95 -16.18
N TRP A 14 -2.47 -3.25 -16.02
CA TRP A 14 -1.94 -4.06 -14.91
C TRP A 14 -0.41 -4.13 -15.01
N SER A 15 0.26 -3.14 -14.45
CA SER A 15 1.71 -3.10 -14.34
C SER A 15 2.12 -4.07 -13.24
N ILE A 16 2.64 -5.23 -13.63
CA ILE A 16 3.05 -6.33 -12.72
C ILE A 16 4.46 -6.10 -12.13
N ALA A 17 4.76 -4.88 -11.68
CA ALA A 17 5.96 -4.62 -10.89
C ALA A 17 5.62 -4.78 -9.40
N SER A 18 6.16 -5.84 -8.76
CA SER A 18 5.91 -6.13 -7.34
C SER A 18 7.19 -5.99 -6.53
N THR A 19 7.16 -5.11 -5.52
CA THR A 19 8.21 -4.99 -4.51
C THR A 19 7.90 -5.98 -3.38
N SER A 20 8.83 -6.88 -3.08
CA SER A 20 8.72 -7.84 -1.97
C SER A 20 9.72 -7.50 -0.87
N VAL A 21 9.27 -7.53 0.38
CA VAL A 21 10.09 -7.28 1.57
C VAL A 21 10.29 -8.60 2.31
N ARG A 22 11.54 -8.94 2.61
CA ARG A 22 11.87 -10.15 3.38
C ARG A 22 12.08 -9.77 4.84
N ILE A 23 11.22 -10.31 5.71
CA ILE A 23 11.25 -10.05 7.16
C ILE A 23 11.93 -11.21 7.86
N ALA A 24 12.91 -10.90 8.71
CA ALA A 24 13.59 -11.91 9.50
C ALA A 24 12.81 -12.18 10.80
N GLY A 25 12.14 -13.33 10.88
CA GLY A 25 11.39 -13.75 12.07
C GLY A 25 9.89 -13.49 11.98
N THR A 26 9.23 -13.34 13.13
CA THR A 26 7.76 -13.24 13.21
C THR A 26 7.27 -11.83 12.90
N LEU A 27 6.37 -11.71 11.93
CA LEU A 27 5.69 -10.47 11.59
C LEU A 27 4.71 -10.04 12.70
N ASN A 28 5.19 -9.17 13.59
CA ASN A 28 4.37 -8.49 14.59
C ASN A 28 4.00 -7.06 14.13
N ASN A 29 3.09 -6.42 14.87
CA ASN A 29 2.57 -5.09 14.51
C ASN A 29 3.65 -4.02 14.36
N GLN A 30 4.69 -4.07 15.19
CA GLN A 30 5.76 -3.07 15.20
C GLN A 30 6.72 -3.28 14.02
N CYS A 31 7.14 -4.53 13.81
CA CYS A 31 7.92 -4.95 12.66
C CYS A 31 7.20 -4.60 11.34
N TYR A 32 5.88 -4.78 11.31
CA TYR A 32 5.07 -4.37 10.15
C TYR A 32 5.15 -2.88 9.87
N ILE A 33 5.09 -2.04 10.90
CA ILE A 33 5.21 -0.58 10.74
C ILE A 33 6.62 -0.21 10.26
N SER A 34 7.66 -0.66 10.97
CA SER A 34 9.03 -0.19 10.74
C SER A 34 9.72 -0.80 9.52
N GLU A 35 9.36 -2.02 9.11
CA GLU A 35 10.01 -2.70 7.99
C GLU A 35 9.20 -2.66 6.70
N VAL A 36 7.88 -2.47 6.77
CA VAL A 36 7.01 -2.49 5.59
C VAL A 36 6.34 -1.14 5.36
N LEU A 37 5.56 -0.67 6.34
CA LEU A 37 4.71 0.50 6.11
C LEU A 37 5.51 1.78 5.90
N GLU A 38 6.44 2.06 6.82
CA GLU A 38 7.22 3.27 6.80
C GLU A 38 8.23 3.33 5.64
N PRO A 39 9.09 2.33 5.40
CA PRO A 39 10.12 2.43 4.36
C PRO A 39 9.64 2.07 2.95
N VAL A 40 8.55 1.30 2.80
CA VAL A 40 8.11 0.82 1.47
C VAL A 40 6.78 1.43 1.05
N VAL A 41 5.76 1.35 1.92
CA VAL A 41 4.41 1.79 1.53
C VAL A 41 4.31 3.31 1.48
N LEU A 42 4.83 4.04 2.48
CA LEU A 42 4.71 5.50 2.50
C LEU A 42 5.38 6.19 1.30
N PRO A 43 6.63 5.87 0.90
CA PRO A 43 7.26 6.48 -0.27
C PRO A 43 6.51 6.14 -1.56
N TYR A 44 6.00 4.92 -1.66
CA TYR A 44 5.22 4.48 -2.82
C TYR A 44 3.91 5.28 -2.93
N LEU A 45 3.20 5.48 -1.82
CA LEU A 45 1.97 6.28 -1.79
C LEU A 45 2.24 7.78 -2.01
N GLN A 46 3.38 8.31 -1.57
CA GLN A 46 3.79 9.70 -1.83
C GLN A 46 3.97 10.00 -3.32
N GLY A 47 4.48 9.03 -4.08
CA GLY A 47 4.70 9.16 -5.52
C GLY A 47 3.43 9.07 -6.38
N LEU A 48 2.27 8.73 -5.78
CA LEU A 48 1.01 8.51 -6.50
C LEU A 48 0.02 9.63 -6.20
N ALA A 49 -0.58 10.20 -7.26
CA ALA A 49 -1.58 11.25 -7.13
C ALA A 49 -2.88 10.74 -6.45
N THR A 50 -3.27 9.51 -6.77
CA THR A 50 -4.38 8.78 -6.17
C THR A 50 -3.99 7.31 -6.06
N ALA A 51 -4.16 6.72 -4.86
CA ALA A 51 -3.88 5.30 -4.67
C ALA A 51 -4.90 4.66 -3.73
N ILE A 52 -5.30 3.43 -4.10
CA ILE A 52 -6.06 2.54 -3.22
C ILE A 52 -5.08 1.54 -2.66
N PHE A 53 -4.96 1.54 -1.34
CA PHE A 53 -4.12 0.59 -0.64
C PHE A 53 -4.97 -0.56 -0.11
N GLN A 54 -4.66 -1.77 -0.58
CA GLN A 54 -5.37 -3.00 -0.24
C GLN A 54 -4.45 -3.94 0.54
N GLN A 55 -4.96 -4.47 1.64
CA GLN A 55 -4.28 -5.44 2.49
C GLN A 55 -5.24 -6.57 2.86
N ASP A 56 -4.67 -7.72 3.21
CA ASP A 56 -5.41 -8.80 3.84
C ASP A 56 -5.78 -8.47 5.31
N ASN A 57 -6.59 -9.33 5.93
CA ASN A 57 -7.06 -9.18 7.31
C ASN A 57 -6.14 -9.87 8.34
N ALA A 58 -4.84 -10.06 8.04
CA ALA A 58 -3.93 -10.64 9.01
C ALA A 58 -3.87 -9.77 10.27
N ARG A 59 -3.78 -10.42 11.44
CA ARG A 59 -3.77 -9.76 12.76
C ARG A 59 -2.83 -8.54 12.85
N PRO A 60 -1.58 -8.58 12.35
CA PRO A 60 -0.73 -7.40 12.39
C PRO A 60 -1.24 -6.23 11.54
N HIS A 61 -1.95 -6.48 10.44
CA HIS A 61 -2.41 -5.43 9.52
C HIS A 61 -3.63 -4.67 10.06
N VAL A 62 -4.52 -5.37 10.78
CA VAL A 62 -5.73 -4.76 11.37
C VAL A 62 -5.56 -4.32 12.83
N ALA A 63 -4.37 -4.48 13.41
CA ALA A 63 -4.09 -4.03 14.76
C ALA A 63 -4.32 -2.52 14.93
N ARG A 64 -4.85 -2.10 16.08
CA ARG A 64 -5.19 -0.68 16.33
C ARG A 64 -3.98 0.25 16.22
N VAL A 65 -2.79 -0.23 16.56
CA VAL A 65 -1.53 0.52 16.43
C VAL A 65 -1.20 0.80 14.96
N VAL A 66 -1.44 -0.16 14.07
CA VAL A 66 -1.20 -0.02 12.63
C VAL A 66 -2.22 0.92 12.00
N GLN A 67 -3.49 0.82 12.39
CA GLN A 67 -4.52 1.76 11.94
C GLN A 67 -4.19 3.20 12.36
N ARG A 68 -3.75 3.41 13.61
CA ARG A 68 -3.35 4.73 14.10
C ARG A 68 -2.15 5.29 13.35
N PHE A 69 -1.14 4.46 13.09
CA PHE A 69 0.00 4.85 12.27
C PHE A 69 -0.47 5.29 10.88
N PHE A 70 -1.31 4.51 10.21
CA PHE A 70 -1.85 4.85 8.90
C PHE A 70 -2.61 6.17 8.89
N VAL A 71 -3.54 6.38 9.83
CA VAL A 71 -4.30 7.64 9.89
C VAL A 71 -3.36 8.83 10.09
N SER A 72 -2.40 8.73 11.02
CA SER A 72 -1.41 9.79 11.28
C SER A 72 -0.55 10.09 10.05
N SER A 73 -0.05 9.05 9.39
CA SER A 73 0.79 9.17 8.19
C SER A 73 -0.01 9.70 7.01
N ILE A 74 -1.23 9.20 6.77
CA ILE A 74 -2.12 9.72 5.73
C ILE A 74 -2.45 11.19 5.98
N THR A 75 -2.76 11.60 7.22
CA THR A 75 -3.00 13.02 7.53
C THR A 75 -1.77 13.89 7.23
N ARG A 76 -0.55 13.39 7.49
CA ARG A 76 0.68 14.08 7.08
C ARG A 76 0.83 14.15 5.55
N LEU A 77 0.43 13.11 4.83
CA LEU A 77 0.47 13.04 3.37
C LEU A 77 -0.63 13.87 2.68
N ASN A 78 -1.80 14.01 3.30
CA ASN A 78 -3.00 14.68 2.79
C ASN A 78 -3.06 16.18 3.11
N CYS A 79 -1.92 16.86 3.31
CA CYS A 79 -1.88 18.33 3.30
C CYS A 79 -2.44 18.91 1.96
N PHE A 80 -2.62 18.07 0.93
CA PHE A 80 -3.40 18.33 -0.28
C PHE A 80 -4.65 17.43 -0.31
N PRO A 81 -5.85 17.94 -0.63
CA PRO A 81 -7.09 17.16 -0.52
C PRO A 81 -7.17 16.05 -1.58
N GLY A 82 -7.48 14.80 -1.15
CA GLY A 82 -8.02 13.74 -2.01
C GLY A 82 -7.16 12.51 -2.32
N ARG A 83 -6.03 12.29 -1.65
CA ARG A 83 -4.99 11.37 -2.19
C ARG A 83 -5.14 9.88 -1.91
N LEU A 84 -5.89 9.43 -0.89
CA LEU A 84 -5.83 8.03 -0.44
C LEU A 84 -7.17 7.47 0.05
N ALA A 85 -7.55 6.29 -0.47
CA ALA A 85 -8.66 5.47 0.05
C ALA A 85 -8.11 4.13 0.57
N LEU A 86 -8.23 3.90 1.87
CA LEU A 86 -7.86 2.63 2.51
C LEU A 86 -9.05 1.67 2.47
N ARG A 87 -8.90 0.54 1.77
CA ARG A 87 -9.94 -0.51 1.73
C ARG A 87 -9.46 -1.74 2.49
N ILE A 88 -9.87 -1.82 3.75
CA ILE A 88 -9.66 -3.01 4.59
C ILE A 88 -10.75 -4.03 4.25
N PHE A 89 -10.37 -5.20 3.73
CA PHE A 89 -11.32 -6.30 3.58
C PHE A 89 -11.58 -6.92 4.96
N ARG A 90 -12.69 -6.54 5.59
CA ARG A 90 -13.31 -7.34 6.65
C ARG A 90 -13.97 -8.54 5.97
N ARG A 91 -13.61 -9.75 6.39
CA ARG A 91 -14.33 -10.97 6.01
C ARG A 91 -15.62 -11.06 6.80
#